data_AF-A0A957A7Z2-F1
#
_entry.id   AF-A0A957A7Z2-F1
#
_cell.length_a   1.000
_cell.length_b   1.000
_cell.length_c   1.000
_cell.angle_alpha   90.00
_cell.angle_beta   90.00
_cell.angle_gamma   90.00
#
_symmetry.space_group_name_H-M   'P 1'
#
loop_
_entity.id
_entity.type
_entity.pdbx_description
1 polymer ?
#
loop_
_entity_poly.entity_id
_entity_poly.type
_entity_poly.pdbx_seq_one_letter_code
_entity_poly.pdbx_strand_id
1 'polypeptide(L)'
;MEDPPRLDPADLEVCLRVLRDAEGLPADDPDLLRIQRATAGIYKQVRLRRRRERRDAVLAADRGVDALTATAAPGRIDDETNGLPLASRAAGAKAGTLLRARPCYVCKERYTEVDAFYHQLCPACAAMNHAKREARTDLTGRRALLTGGRAKIGMYIALRLLRDGAHTTITTRFPRDAVRRFRSMPDSGDWLNRLTIVGIDLRNPAQVVALADSVASDGPLDILINNA
;
A
#
# COMPACT_ATOMS: atom_id res chain seq x y z
N MET A 1 20.30 36.97 8.49
CA MET A 1 19.76 36.32 7.29
C MET A 1 20.46 37.01 6.14
N GLU A 2 21.57 36.43 5.69
CA GLU A 2 22.46 37.05 4.71
C GLU A 2 21.80 36.96 3.33
N ASP A 3 21.74 38.08 2.60
CA ASP A 3 21.15 38.09 1.27
C ASP A 3 21.93 37.13 0.36
N PRO A 4 21.24 36.36 -0.50
CA PRO A 4 21.92 35.44 -1.40
C PRO A 4 22.87 36.24 -2.31
N PRO A 5 24.06 35.69 -2.63
CA PRO A 5 25.03 36.38 -3.47
C PRO A 5 24.41 36.72 -4.83
N ARG A 6 24.50 37.99 -5.22
CA ARG A 6 24.00 38.53 -6.49
C ARG A 6 25.17 38.83 -7.42
N LEU A 7 24.97 38.65 -8.72
CA LEU A 7 25.93 39.09 -9.73
C LEU A 7 25.93 40.62 -9.81
N ASP A 8 27.08 41.22 -10.12
CA ASP A 8 27.17 42.65 -10.44
C ASP A 8 26.27 42.94 -11.66
N PRO A 9 25.37 43.94 -11.59
CA PRO A 9 24.49 44.30 -12.71
C PRO A 9 25.22 44.62 -14.01
N ALA A 10 26.39 45.26 -13.96
CA ALA A 10 27.16 45.62 -15.15
C ALA A 10 27.75 44.37 -15.83
N ASP A 11 28.29 43.43 -15.05
CA ASP A 11 28.80 42.15 -15.57
C ASP A 11 27.68 41.30 -16.18
N LEU A 12 26.49 41.31 -15.56
CA LEU A 12 25.32 40.61 -16.10
C LEU A 12 24.88 41.20 -17.43
N GLU A 13 24.85 42.52 -17.57
CA GLU A 13 24.50 43.20 -18.82
C GLU A 13 25.48 42.85 -19.94
N VAL A 14 26.79 42.89 -19.65
CA VAL A 14 27.84 42.47 -20.60
C VAL A 14 27.65 41.02 -21.02
N CYS A 15 27.42 40.11 -20.06
CA CYS A 15 27.19 38.69 -20.34
C CYS A 15 25.97 38.47 -21.26
N LEU A 16 24.83 39.11 -20.97
CA LEU A 16 23.62 38.97 -21.78
C LEU A 16 23.79 39.55 -23.19
N ARG A 17 24.55 40.64 -23.35
CA ARG A 17 24.91 41.18 -24.67
C ARG A 17 25.76 40.19 -25.46
N VAL A 18 26.84 39.69 -24.87
CA VAL A 18 27.75 38.71 -25.52
C VAL A 18 27.00 37.44 -25.93
N LEU A 19 26.10 36.92 -25.09
CA LEU A 19 25.28 35.76 -25.44
C LEU A 19 24.36 36.02 -26.65
N ARG A 20 23.81 37.22 -26.76
CA ARG A 20 22.94 37.61 -27.89
C ARG A 20 23.73 37.76 -29.18
N ASP A 21 24.90 38.41 -29.12
CA ASP A 21 25.77 38.58 -30.28
C ASP A 21 26.28 37.23 -30.80
N ALA A 22 26.54 36.28 -29.90
CA ALA A 22 26.96 34.92 -30.24
C ALA A 22 25.91 34.12 -31.04
N GLU A 23 24.62 34.42 -30.94
CA GLU A 23 23.56 33.72 -31.72
C GLU A 23 23.68 33.96 -33.23
N GLY A 24 24.36 35.02 -33.66
CA GLY A 24 24.60 35.33 -35.08
C GLY A 24 25.86 34.69 -35.67
N LEU A 25 26.68 34.00 -34.87
CA LEU A 25 27.94 33.42 -35.32
C LEU A 25 27.74 32.07 -36.05
N PRO A 26 28.64 31.70 -36.99
CA PRO A 26 28.67 30.38 -37.59
C PRO A 26 28.81 29.26 -36.55
N ALA A 27 28.25 28.07 -36.83
CA ALA A 27 28.19 26.96 -35.88
C ALA A 27 29.57 26.39 -35.47
N ASP A 28 30.59 26.59 -36.30
CA ASP A 28 31.98 26.18 -36.09
C ASP A 28 32.88 27.29 -35.54
N ASP A 29 32.30 28.47 -35.24
CA ASP A 29 33.04 29.60 -34.67
C ASP A 29 33.67 29.24 -33.31
N PRO A 30 34.97 29.48 -33.11
CA PRO A 30 35.69 29.09 -31.89
C PRO A 30 35.16 29.77 -30.62
N ASP A 31 34.65 31.00 -30.72
CA ASP A 31 34.09 31.74 -29.58
C ASP A 31 32.68 31.25 -29.25
N LEU A 32 31.86 30.96 -30.26
CA LEU A 32 30.57 30.28 -30.06
C LEU A 32 30.76 28.94 -29.34
N LEU A 33 31.73 28.12 -29.76
CA LEU A 33 32.03 26.83 -29.13
C LEU A 33 32.50 26.97 -27.66
N ARG A 34 33.28 28.02 -27.34
CA ARG A 34 33.67 28.33 -25.94
C ARG A 34 32.47 28.71 -25.09
N ILE A 35 31.60 29.58 -25.60
CA ILE A 35 30.36 30.01 -24.92
C ILE A 35 29.43 28.81 -24.68
N GLN A 36 29.25 27.94 -25.69
CA GLN A 36 28.45 26.72 -25.54
C GLN A 36 28.99 25.81 -24.43
N ARG A 37 30.30 25.57 -24.37
CA ARG A 37 30.92 24.76 -23.31
C ARG A 37 30.74 25.39 -21.93
N ALA A 38 30.91 26.70 -21.81
CA ALA A 38 30.75 27.43 -20.55
C ALA A 38 29.29 27.40 -20.04
N THR A 39 28.33 27.50 -20.96
CA THR A 39 26.89 27.54 -20.62
C THR A 39 26.25 26.15 -20.49
N ALA A 40 26.87 25.10 -21.06
CA ALA A 40 26.34 23.73 -21.06
C ALA A 40 26.00 23.22 -19.64
N GLY A 41 26.85 23.54 -18.65
CA GLY A 41 26.61 23.19 -17.26
C GLY A 41 25.33 23.84 -16.71
N ILE A 42 25.18 25.15 -16.92
CA ILE A 42 24.01 25.94 -16.49
C ILE A 42 22.74 25.42 -17.16
N TYR A 43 22.77 25.22 -18.48
CA TYR A 43 21.64 24.66 -19.22
C TYR A 43 21.24 23.26 -18.70
N LYS A 44 22.22 22.37 -18.48
CA LYS A 44 21.97 21.03 -17.93
C LYS A 44 21.34 21.10 -16.54
N GLN A 45 21.82 21.99 -15.66
CA GLN A 45 21.25 22.20 -14.33
C GLN A 45 19.80 22.69 -14.39
N VAL A 46 19.50 23.71 -15.22
CA VAL A 46 18.13 24.22 -15.41
C VAL A 46 17.21 23.12 -15.93
N ARG A 47 17.66 22.32 -16.91
CA ARG A 47 16.89 21.20 -17.46
C ARG A 47 16.59 20.13 -16.41
N LEU A 48 17.59 19.75 -15.60
CA LEU A 48 17.44 18.78 -14.52
C LEU A 48 16.50 19.30 -13.43
N ARG A 49 16.62 20.56 -13.04
CA ARG A 49 15.74 21.21 -12.06
C ARG A 49 14.28 21.21 -12.54
N ARG A 50 14.02 21.68 -13.76
CA ARG A 50 12.66 21.65 -14.35
C ARG A 50 12.09 20.22 -14.44
N ARG A 51 12.92 19.22 -14.77
CA ARG A 51 12.50 17.81 -14.78
C ARG A 51 12.12 17.32 -13.38
N ARG A 52 12.90 17.70 -12.36
CA ARG A 52 12.63 17.37 -10.96
C ARG A 52 11.35 18.05 -10.47
N GLU A 53 11.19 19.35 -10.67
CA GLU A 53 9.98 20.11 -10.31
C GLU A 53 8.72 19.48 -10.91
N ARG A 54 8.75 19.13 -12.20
CA ARG A 54 7.62 18.44 -12.85
C ARG A 54 7.34 17.07 -12.24
N ARG A 55 8.37 16.31 -11.87
CA ARG A 55 8.21 15.00 -11.21
C ARG A 55 7.62 15.16 -9.81
N ASP A 56 8.12 16.12 -9.05
CA ASP A 56 7.71 16.37 -7.68
C ASP A 56 6.26 16.86 -7.62
N ALA A 57 5.83 17.69 -8.58
CA ALA A 57 4.44 18.09 -8.76
C ALA A 57 3.51 16.89 -9.01
N VAL A 58 3.91 15.96 -9.89
CA VAL A 58 3.14 14.72 -10.14
C VAL A 58 3.05 13.85 -8.88
N LEU A 59 4.18 13.64 -8.19
CA LEU A 59 4.19 12.85 -6.95
C LEU A 59 3.39 13.50 -5.81
N ALA A 60 3.34 14.84 -5.76
CA ALA A 60 2.51 15.55 -4.80
C ALA A 60 1.02 15.36 -5.09
N ALA A 61 0.60 15.47 -6.36
CA ALA A 61 -0.78 15.22 -6.76
C ALA A 61 -1.21 13.77 -6.49
N ASP A 62 -0.39 12.80 -6.90
CA ASP A 62 -0.67 11.37 -6.71
C ASP A 62 -0.78 11.03 -5.20
N ARG A 63 0.10 11.59 -4.35
CA ARG A 63 0.00 11.44 -2.88
C ARG A 63 -1.28 12.04 -2.32
N GLY A 64 -1.76 13.16 -2.86
CA GLY A 64 -3.03 13.76 -2.48
C GLY A 64 -4.21 12.80 -2.73
N VAL A 65 -4.23 12.15 -3.90
CA VAL A 65 -5.24 11.15 -4.23
C VAL A 65 -5.12 9.90 -3.36
N ASP A 66 -3.92 9.35 -3.22
CA ASP A 66 -3.67 8.14 -2.43
C ASP A 66 -4.06 8.33 -0.95
N ALA A 67 -3.81 9.51 -0.38
CA ALA A 67 -4.16 9.83 1.00
C ALA A 67 -5.67 9.87 1.27
N LEU A 68 -6.51 10.00 0.24
CA LEU A 68 -7.96 9.91 0.35
C LEU A 68 -8.46 8.46 0.36
N THR A 69 -7.64 7.51 -0.11
CA THR A 69 -8.04 6.10 -0.15
C THR A 69 -7.96 5.43 1.22
N ALA A 70 -8.79 4.41 1.45
CA ALA A 70 -8.73 3.64 2.70
C ALA A 70 -7.38 2.93 2.90
N THR A 71 -6.79 2.40 1.82
CA THR A 71 -5.59 1.55 1.89
C THR A 71 -4.26 2.31 1.94
N ALA A 72 -4.24 3.59 1.54
CA ALA A 72 -3.08 4.48 1.63
C ALA A 72 -3.30 5.74 2.49
N ALA A 73 -4.39 5.80 3.25
CA ALA A 73 -4.61 6.87 4.22
C ALA A 73 -3.40 6.97 5.19
N PRO A 74 -2.84 8.18 5.43
CA PRO A 74 -1.69 8.36 6.32
C PRO A 74 -1.93 7.90 7.77
N GLY A 75 -3.20 7.90 8.20
CA GLY A 75 -3.62 7.43 9.53
C GLY A 75 -3.98 5.94 9.59
N ARG A 76 -3.70 5.16 8.55
CA ARG A 76 -3.97 3.72 8.54
C ARG A 76 -3.13 3.03 9.62
N ILE A 77 -3.82 2.43 10.59
CA ILE A 77 -3.25 1.57 11.61
C ILE A 77 -3.83 0.18 11.40
N ASP A 78 -2.97 -0.79 11.07
CA ASP A 78 -3.38 -2.19 10.95
C ASP A 78 -3.48 -2.83 12.35
N ASP A 79 -4.52 -2.45 13.11
CA ASP A 79 -4.94 -3.13 14.33
C ASP A 79 -6.45 -3.41 14.27
N GLU A 80 -6.84 -4.67 14.32
CA GLU A 80 -8.22 -5.12 14.11
C GLU A 80 -9.13 -4.86 15.32
N THR A 81 -8.55 -4.51 16.47
CA THR A 81 -9.29 -4.41 17.75
C THR A 81 -9.36 -3.01 18.33
N ASN A 82 -8.33 -2.19 18.09
CA ASN A 82 -8.27 -0.80 18.54
C ASN A 82 -7.94 0.17 17.41
N GLY A 83 -7.77 -0.32 16.17
CA GLY A 83 -7.40 0.50 15.03
C GLY A 83 -8.56 1.31 14.50
N LEU A 84 -8.22 2.41 13.83
CA LEU A 84 -9.18 3.16 13.03
C LEU A 84 -9.75 2.23 11.95
N PRO A 85 -11.09 2.18 11.75
CA PRO A 85 -11.67 1.43 10.66
C PRO A 85 -11.00 1.79 9.34
N LEU A 86 -10.78 0.78 8.49
CA LEU A 86 -10.20 0.94 7.16
C LEU A 86 -11.24 1.64 6.26
N ALA A 87 -11.35 2.94 6.42
CA ALA A 87 -12.36 3.79 5.80
C ALA A 87 -11.70 4.78 4.83
N SER A 88 -12.37 4.96 3.69
CA SER A 88 -12.01 6.00 2.74
C SER A 88 -12.39 7.37 3.26
N ARG A 89 -11.60 8.40 2.92
CA ARG A 89 -11.96 9.81 3.13
C ARG A 89 -12.52 10.45 1.88
N ALA A 90 -12.66 9.69 0.79
CA ALA A 90 -13.29 10.17 -0.43
C ALA A 90 -14.80 10.36 -0.22
N ALA A 91 -15.38 11.37 -0.87
CA ALA A 91 -16.82 11.64 -0.79
C ALA A 91 -17.68 10.64 -1.58
N GLY A 92 -17.07 9.78 -2.41
CA GLY A 92 -17.78 8.80 -3.23
C GLY A 92 -16.90 7.60 -3.55
N ALA A 93 -17.29 6.82 -4.57
CA ALA A 93 -16.61 5.57 -4.95
C ALA A 93 -15.18 5.76 -5.53
N LYS A 94 -14.80 7.00 -5.87
CA LYS A 94 -13.48 7.34 -6.43
C LYS A 94 -12.76 8.32 -5.51
N ALA A 95 -11.48 8.09 -5.28
CA ALA A 95 -10.60 8.99 -4.53
C ALA A 95 -10.10 10.17 -5.37
N GLY A 96 -9.94 9.97 -6.68
CA GLY A 96 -9.48 11.00 -7.60
C GLY A 96 -8.86 10.44 -8.88
N THR A 97 -8.21 11.31 -9.64
CA THR A 97 -7.56 10.97 -10.92
C THR A 97 -6.09 11.34 -10.87
N LEU A 98 -5.21 10.39 -11.17
CA LEU A 98 -3.76 10.59 -11.23
C LEU A 98 -3.37 11.43 -12.45
N LEU A 99 -2.31 12.23 -12.31
CA LEU A 99 -1.76 13.00 -13.44
C LEU A 99 -1.04 12.11 -14.46
N ARG A 100 -0.55 10.95 -14.01
CA ARG A 100 0.07 9.94 -14.88
C ARG A 100 -0.50 8.58 -14.55
N ALA A 101 -0.82 7.80 -15.57
CA ALA A 101 -1.31 6.45 -15.37
C ALA A 101 -0.26 5.59 -14.65
N ARG A 102 -0.68 4.73 -13.72
CA ARG A 102 0.19 3.74 -13.05
C ARG A 102 -0.28 2.31 -13.35
N PRO A 103 0.59 1.29 -13.28
CA PRO A 103 0.17 -0.09 -13.50
C PRO A 103 -0.65 -0.61 -12.32
N CYS A 104 -1.73 -1.34 -12.61
CA CYS A 104 -2.53 -2.07 -11.62
C CYS A 104 -1.67 -3.13 -10.92
N TYR A 105 -1.81 -3.29 -9.60
CA TYR A 105 -1.08 -4.31 -8.85
C TYR A 105 -1.41 -5.74 -9.32
N VAL A 106 -2.65 -5.99 -9.77
CA VAL A 106 -3.14 -7.30 -10.21
C VAL A 106 -2.91 -7.51 -11.72
N CYS A 107 -3.68 -6.85 -12.58
CA CYS A 107 -3.66 -7.11 -14.04
C CYS A 107 -2.55 -6.36 -14.80
N LYS A 108 -1.80 -5.46 -14.14
CA LYS A 108 -0.75 -4.60 -14.72
C LYS A 108 -1.21 -3.56 -15.76
N GLU A 109 -2.49 -3.52 -16.11
CA GLU A 109 -3.07 -2.47 -16.96
C GLU A 109 -2.86 -1.08 -16.36
N ARG A 110 -2.60 -0.08 -17.20
CA ARG A 110 -2.40 1.29 -16.76
C ARG A 110 -3.73 1.99 -16.54
N TYR A 111 -3.86 2.69 -15.42
CA TYR A 111 -5.08 3.43 -15.07
C TYR A 111 -4.73 4.75 -14.38
N THR A 112 -5.66 5.71 -14.44
CA THR A 112 -5.57 7.01 -13.76
C THR A 112 -6.67 7.20 -12.72
N GLU A 113 -7.84 6.59 -12.90
CA GLU A 113 -8.94 6.70 -11.94
C GLU A 113 -8.72 5.80 -10.72
N VAL A 114 -8.67 6.39 -9.53
CA VAL A 114 -8.36 5.68 -8.29
C VAL A 114 -9.63 5.39 -7.49
N ASP A 115 -9.82 4.12 -7.14
CA ASP A 115 -10.90 3.65 -6.26
C ASP A 115 -10.79 4.26 -4.85
N ALA A 116 -11.93 4.52 -4.21
CA ALA A 116 -11.98 5.11 -2.88
C ALA A 116 -11.32 4.22 -1.81
N PHE A 117 -11.30 2.91 -1.99
CA PHE A 117 -10.68 1.97 -1.05
C PHE A 117 -9.28 1.58 -1.50
N TYR A 118 -9.12 1.12 -2.75
CA TYR A 118 -7.89 0.56 -3.29
C TYR A 118 -7.09 1.57 -4.12
N HIS A 119 -6.00 2.07 -3.55
CA HIS A 119 -5.11 2.94 -4.33
C HIS A 119 -4.40 2.18 -5.46
N GLN A 120 -3.98 0.92 -5.28
CA GLN A 120 -3.13 0.24 -6.27
C GLN A 120 -3.86 -0.59 -7.34
N LEU A 121 -5.20 -0.50 -7.44
CA LEU A 121 -5.99 -1.30 -8.38
C LEU A 121 -6.68 -0.43 -9.43
N CYS A 122 -6.72 -0.90 -10.67
CA CYS A 122 -7.60 -0.31 -11.69
C CYS A 122 -9.08 -0.52 -11.31
N PRO A 123 -10.02 0.26 -11.88
CA PRO A 123 -11.44 0.18 -11.51
C PRO A 123 -12.05 -1.23 -11.60
N ALA A 124 -11.72 -1.99 -12.65
CA ALA A 124 -12.23 -3.36 -12.81
C ALA A 124 -11.70 -4.31 -11.71
N CYS A 125 -10.40 -4.25 -11.40
CA CYS A 125 -9.82 -5.05 -10.33
C CYS A 125 -10.35 -4.63 -8.95
N ALA A 126 -10.54 -3.32 -8.71
CA ALA A 126 -11.12 -2.82 -7.47
C ALA A 126 -12.54 -3.35 -7.26
N ALA A 127 -13.41 -3.24 -8.28
CA ALA A 127 -14.79 -3.76 -8.23
C ALA A 127 -14.82 -5.27 -7.93
N MET A 128 -13.98 -6.06 -8.61
CA MET A 128 -13.86 -7.50 -8.35
C MET A 128 -13.44 -7.77 -6.89
N ASN A 129 -12.45 -7.05 -6.37
CA ASN A 129 -11.96 -7.25 -5.01
C ASN A 129 -12.96 -6.79 -3.93
N HIS A 130 -13.75 -5.75 -4.21
CA HIS A 130 -14.89 -5.37 -3.37
C HIS A 130 -15.93 -6.49 -3.30
N ALA A 131 -16.31 -7.06 -4.44
CA ALA A 131 -17.24 -8.20 -4.46
C ALA A 131 -16.70 -9.41 -3.68
N LYS A 132 -15.40 -9.69 -3.75
CA LYS A 132 -14.77 -10.77 -2.97
C LYS A 132 -14.67 -10.47 -1.48
N ARG A 133 -14.62 -9.20 -1.06
CA ARG A 133 -14.66 -8.83 0.36
C ARG A 133 -16.01 -9.13 1.00
N GLU A 134 -17.10 -9.04 0.26
CA GLU A 134 -18.43 -9.32 0.80
C GLU A 134 -18.90 -10.75 0.54
N ALA A 135 -18.15 -11.53 -0.27
CA ALA A 135 -18.47 -12.92 -0.54
C ALA A 135 -18.52 -13.76 0.75
N ARG A 136 -19.58 -14.55 0.87
CA ARG A 136 -19.85 -15.49 1.98
C ARG A 136 -20.06 -16.88 1.43
N THR A 137 -19.87 -17.89 2.27
CA THR A 137 -20.21 -19.28 1.97
C THR A 137 -20.69 -19.95 3.25
N ASP A 138 -21.53 -20.98 3.16
CA ASP A 138 -21.95 -21.75 4.33
C ASP A 138 -20.91 -22.84 4.62
N LEU A 139 -20.26 -22.73 5.77
CA LEU A 139 -19.27 -23.67 6.29
C LEU A 139 -19.77 -24.40 7.54
N THR A 140 -21.09 -24.41 7.77
CA THR A 140 -21.68 -25.14 8.90
C THR A 140 -21.25 -26.61 8.88
N GLY A 141 -20.79 -27.10 10.03
CA GLY A 141 -20.28 -28.46 10.18
C GLY A 141 -18.87 -28.70 9.64
N ARG A 142 -18.21 -27.69 9.04
CA ARG A 142 -16.83 -27.80 8.57
C ARG A 142 -15.84 -27.51 9.68
N ARG A 143 -14.70 -28.20 9.65
CA ARG A 143 -13.57 -28.01 10.57
C ARG A 143 -12.41 -27.35 9.84
N ALA A 144 -11.93 -26.23 10.37
CA ALA A 144 -10.85 -25.43 9.81
C ALA A 144 -9.68 -25.29 10.78
N LEU A 145 -8.46 -25.45 10.27
CA LEU A 145 -7.22 -25.12 10.95
C LEU A 145 -6.57 -23.94 10.24
N LEU A 146 -6.36 -22.85 10.97
CA LEU A 146 -5.70 -21.65 10.48
C LEU A 146 -4.45 -21.37 11.30
N THR A 147 -3.30 -21.35 10.64
CA THR A 147 -2.07 -20.94 11.31
C THR A 147 -1.93 -19.41 11.35
N GLY A 148 -1.54 -18.88 12.51
CA GLY A 148 -1.29 -17.43 12.65
C GLY A 148 -2.56 -16.57 12.66
N GLY A 149 -3.66 -17.05 13.25
CA GLY A 149 -4.98 -16.39 13.20
C GLY A 149 -5.18 -15.20 14.12
N ARG A 150 -4.17 -14.74 14.86
CA ARG A 150 -4.34 -13.72 15.92
C ARG A 150 -4.56 -12.30 15.40
N ALA A 151 -3.92 -11.92 14.30
CA ALA A 151 -3.85 -10.53 13.84
C ALA A 151 -3.74 -10.46 12.32
N LYS A 152 -3.90 -9.26 11.77
CA LYS A 152 -3.82 -8.97 10.34
C LYS A 152 -4.72 -9.90 9.52
N ILE A 153 -4.22 -10.31 8.35
CA ILE A 153 -4.91 -11.19 7.41
C ILE A 153 -5.41 -12.47 8.12
N GLY A 154 -4.61 -13.05 9.02
CA GLY A 154 -5.01 -14.22 9.79
C GLY A 154 -6.27 -14.00 10.62
N MET A 155 -6.40 -12.86 11.32
CA MET A 155 -7.61 -12.57 12.08
C MET A 155 -8.84 -12.40 11.18
N TYR A 156 -8.70 -11.72 10.04
CA TYR A 156 -9.81 -11.58 9.09
C TYR A 156 -10.22 -12.91 8.44
N ILE A 157 -9.28 -13.81 8.18
CA ILE A 157 -9.59 -15.17 7.71
C ILE A 157 -10.34 -15.94 8.80
N ALA A 158 -9.87 -15.89 10.05
CA ALA A 158 -10.53 -16.54 11.18
C ALA A 158 -11.98 -16.04 11.33
N LEU A 159 -12.17 -14.72 11.32
CA LEU A 159 -13.50 -14.10 11.41
C LEU A 159 -14.40 -14.53 10.25
N ARG A 160 -13.87 -14.64 9.02
CA ARG A 160 -14.66 -15.15 7.89
C ARG A 160 -15.13 -16.58 8.15
N LEU A 161 -14.21 -17.49 8.49
CA LEU A 161 -14.53 -18.90 8.75
C LEU A 161 -15.59 -19.04 9.86
N LEU A 162 -15.42 -18.31 10.96
CA LEU A 162 -16.32 -18.34 12.12
C LEU A 162 -17.72 -17.81 11.80
N ARG A 163 -17.78 -16.67 11.08
CA ARG A 163 -19.04 -16.04 10.64
C ARG A 163 -19.75 -16.84 9.56
N ASP A 164 -19.00 -17.65 8.81
CA ASP A 164 -19.51 -18.60 7.82
C ASP A 164 -19.90 -19.95 8.46
N GLY A 165 -19.71 -20.13 9.77
CA GLY A 165 -20.23 -21.29 10.51
C GLY A 165 -19.22 -22.41 10.81
N ALA A 166 -17.96 -22.28 10.37
CA ALA A 166 -16.95 -23.30 10.60
C ALA A 166 -16.52 -23.40 12.07
N HIS A 167 -16.25 -24.63 12.53
CA HIS A 167 -15.45 -24.87 13.72
C HIS A 167 -13.99 -24.56 13.40
N THR A 168 -13.45 -23.50 14.01
CA THR A 168 -12.16 -22.94 13.61
C THR A 168 -11.16 -23.07 14.74
N THR A 169 -10.08 -23.80 14.48
CA THR A 169 -8.88 -23.79 15.32
C THR A 169 -7.88 -22.81 14.74
N ILE A 170 -7.45 -21.83 15.55
CA ILE A 170 -6.36 -20.93 15.18
C ILE A 170 -5.11 -21.22 15.99
N THR A 171 -3.95 -21.02 15.37
CA THR A 171 -2.67 -21.08 16.09
C THR A 171 -2.07 -19.70 16.28
N THR A 172 -1.35 -19.51 17.39
CA THR A 172 -0.56 -18.31 17.64
C THR A 172 0.47 -18.53 18.76
N ARG A 173 1.55 -17.75 18.76
CA ARG A 173 2.48 -17.68 19.90
C ARG A 173 1.92 -16.84 21.07
N PHE A 174 0.80 -16.14 20.88
CA PHE A 174 0.23 -15.20 21.86
C PHE A 174 -1.25 -15.51 22.14
N PRO A 175 -1.58 -16.66 22.74
CA PRO A 175 -2.96 -17.13 22.88
C PRO A 175 -3.83 -16.21 23.77
N ARG A 176 -3.26 -15.66 24.84
CA ARG A 176 -3.98 -14.70 25.71
C ARG A 176 -4.40 -13.43 24.96
N ASP A 177 -3.53 -12.96 24.07
CA ASP A 177 -3.81 -11.80 23.21
C ASP A 177 -4.92 -12.12 22.21
N ALA A 178 -4.87 -13.29 21.57
CA ALA A 178 -5.92 -13.75 20.67
C ALA A 178 -7.27 -13.83 21.39
N VAL A 179 -7.34 -14.46 22.57
CA VAL A 179 -8.59 -14.53 23.36
C VAL A 179 -9.17 -13.15 23.60
N ARG A 180 -8.35 -12.17 24.02
CA ARG A 180 -8.81 -10.79 24.24
C ARG A 180 -9.39 -10.20 22.96
N ARG A 181 -8.71 -10.36 21.82
CA ARG A 181 -9.10 -9.78 20.53
C ARG A 181 -10.38 -10.37 19.97
N PHE A 182 -10.53 -11.69 20.01
CA PHE A 182 -11.75 -12.34 19.51
C PHE A 182 -12.96 -12.04 20.42
N ARG A 183 -12.77 -11.96 21.75
CA ARG A 183 -13.84 -11.58 22.68
C ARG A 183 -14.30 -10.13 22.55
N SER A 184 -13.44 -9.22 22.12
CA SER A 184 -13.81 -7.81 21.92
C SER A 184 -14.63 -7.57 20.65
N MET A 185 -14.79 -8.58 19.78
CA MET A 185 -15.62 -8.44 18.58
C MET A 185 -17.10 -8.31 18.97
N PRO A 186 -17.84 -7.33 18.40
CA PRO A 186 -19.26 -7.11 18.75
C PRO A 186 -20.15 -8.34 18.57
N ASP A 187 -19.86 -9.15 17.55
CA ASP A 187 -20.59 -10.36 17.16
C ASP A 187 -20.00 -11.64 17.76
N SER A 188 -19.06 -11.55 18.70
CA SER A 188 -18.37 -12.73 19.24
C SER A 188 -19.30 -13.76 19.88
N GLY A 189 -20.41 -13.32 20.50
CA GLY A 189 -21.40 -14.21 21.10
C GLY A 189 -21.96 -15.28 20.14
N ASP A 190 -21.98 -15.00 18.84
CA ASP A 190 -22.60 -15.86 17.81
C ASP A 190 -21.71 -17.04 17.37
N TRP A 191 -20.39 -16.95 17.61
CA TRP A 191 -19.41 -17.89 17.06
C TRP A 191 -18.26 -18.25 18.00
N LEU A 192 -18.11 -17.60 19.15
CA LEU A 192 -16.98 -17.85 20.06
C LEU A 192 -16.95 -19.29 20.57
N ASN A 193 -18.10 -19.93 20.70
CA ASN A 193 -18.22 -21.36 21.05
C ASN A 193 -17.63 -22.31 19.99
N ARG A 194 -17.37 -21.84 18.76
CA ARG A 194 -16.76 -22.58 17.67
C ARG A 194 -15.28 -22.25 17.44
N LEU A 195 -14.69 -21.39 18.28
CA LEU A 195 -13.29 -20.97 18.19
C LEU A 195 -12.40 -21.71 19.20
N THR A 196 -11.41 -22.44 18.70
CA THR A 196 -10.32 -23.01 19.51
C THR A 196 -9.03 -22.23 19.25
N ILE A 197 -8.31 -21.84 20.30
CA ILE A 197 -7.05 -21.09 20.20
C ILE A 197 -5.92 -21.94 20.77
N VAL A 198 -4.95 -22.30 19.93
CA VAL A 198 -3.79 -23.09 20.33
C VAL A 198 -2.54 -22.21 20.40
N GLY A 199 -1.92 -22.19 21.59
CA GLY A 199 -0.62 -21.60 21.81
C GLY A 199 0.49 -22.50 21.27
N ILE A 200 1.21 -22.07 20.23
CA ILE A 200 2.25 -22.89 19.58
C ILE A 200 3.32 -22.04 18.91
N ASP A 201 4.56 -22.54 18.90
CA ASP A 201 5.64 -22.07 18.05
C ASP A 201 5.90 -23.06 16.90
N LEU A 202 5.45 -22.71 15.69
CA LEU A 202 5.58 -23.57 14.51
C LEU A 202 7.02 -23.81 14.06
N ARG A 203 8.00 -23.10 14.65
CA ARG A 203 9.42 -23.38 14.44
C ARG A 203 9.87 -24.65 15.18
N ASN A 204 9.06 -25.17 16.11
CA ASN A 204 9.34 -26.40 16.83
C ASN A 204 8.56 -27.57 16.21
N PRO A 205 9.22 -28.49 15.46
CA PRO A 205 8.56 -29.60 14.79
C PRO A 205 7.77 -30.52 15.74
N ALA A 206 8.24 -30.72 16.97
CA ALA A 206 7.54 -31.57 17.94
C ALA A 206 6.17 -30.99 18.31
N GLN A 207 6.05 -29.66 18.41
CA GLN A 207 4.75 -29.03 18.65
C GLN A 207 3.84 -29.11 17.42
N VAL A 208 4.41 -29.06 16.21
CA VAL A 208 3.64 -29.21 14.97
C VAL A 208 3.05 -30.62 14.87
N VAL A 209 3.84 -31.65 15.17
CA VAL A 209 3.37 -33.04 15.21
C VAL A 209 2.27 -33.21 16.26
N ALA A 210 2.50 -32.75 17.48
CA ALA A 210 1.49 -32.84 18.55
C ALA A 210 0.17 -32.12 18.20
N LEU A 211 0.25 -30.97 17.52
CA LEU A 211 -0.94 -30.27 17.01
C LEU A 211 -1.65 -31.10 15.93
N ALA A 212 -0.89 -31.68 14.99
CA ALA A 212 -1.48 -32.50 13.92
C ALA A 212 -2.21 -33.72 14.50
N ASP A 213 -1.61 -34.40 15.47
CA ASP A 213 -2.22 -35.54 16.16
C ASP A 213 -3.51 -35.13 16.90
N SER A 214 -3.48 -34.01 17.62
CA SER A 214 -4.66 -33.48 18.32
C SER A 214 -5.78 -33.05 17.36
N VAL A 215 -5.45 -32.47 16.20
CA VAL A 215 -6.46 -32.07 15.21
C VAL A 215 -7.09 -33.31 14.55
N ALA A 216 -6.28 -34.34 14.31
CA ALA A 216 -6.71 -35.61 13.73
C ALA A 216 -7.57 -36.45 14.70
N SER A 217 -7.28 -36.42 16.01
CA SER A 217 -8.08 -37.14 17.01
C SER A 217 -9.52 -36.66 17.09
N ASP A 218 -9.75 -35.38 16.76
CA ASP A 218 -11.06 -34.75 16.74
C ASP A 218 -11.83 -35.00 15.42
N GLY A 219 -11.29 -35.86 14.53
CA GLY A 219 -11.91 -36.28 13.27
C GLY A 219 -11.23 -35.71 12.01
N PRO A 220 -11.87 -35.80 10.83
CA PRO A 220 -11.32 -35.27 9.57
C PRO A 220 -11.30 -33.74 9.53
N LEU A 221 -10.23 -33.17 8.98
CA LEU A 221 -10.09 -31.73 8.75
C LEU A 221 -10.56 -31.37 7.33
N ASP A 222 -11.45 -30.39 7.20
CA ASP A 222 -11.95 -29.94 5.88
C ASP A 222 -11.09 -28.84 5.26
N ILE A 223 -10.59 -27.92 6.09
CA ILE A 223 -9.92 -26.69 5.65
C ILE A 223 -8.60 -26.53 6.40
N LEU A 224 -7.51 -26.37 5.64
CA LEU A 224 -6.19 -26.01 6.18
C LEU A 224 -5.71 -24.71 5.53
N ILE A 225 -5.38 -23.72 6.35
CA ILE A 225 -4.83 -22.44 5.89
C ILE A 225 -3.48 -22.18 6.56
N ASN A 226 -2.43 -22.21 5.74
CA ASN A 226 -1.07 -21.92 6.16
C ASN A 226 -0.77 -20.42 5.98
N ASN A 227 -0.89 -19.65 7.06
CA ASN A 227 -0.74 -18.19 7.05
C ASN A 227 0.34 -17.68 8.05
N ALA A 228 0.77 -18.51 9.00
CA ALA A 228 1.74 -18.12 10.04
C ALA A 228 3.17 -17.86 9.54
#